data_AF-A0A929CX19-F1
#
_entry.id   AF-A0A929CX19-F1
#
_cell.length_a   1.000
_cell.length_b   1.000
_cell.length_c   1.000
_cell.angle_alpha   90.00
_cell.angle_beta   90.00
_cell.angle_gamma   90.00
#
_symmetry.space_group_name_H-M   'P 1'
#
loop_
_entity.id
_entity.type
_entity.pdbx_description
1 polymer ?
#
loop_
_entity_poly.entity_id
_entity_poly.type
_entity_poly.pdbx_seq_one_letter_code
_entity_poly.pdbx_strand_id
1 'polypeptide(L)' 'MQTIACPQCGQEIQVFLLESDYQGPLKCAKCKGLFKVRIEGEKLKSWEPMTEEELKAAQEMEALKAKFRRSPTSD' A
#
# COMPACT_ATOMS: atom_id res chain seq x y z
N MET A 1 -0.51 -8.94 13.92
CA MET A 1 0.20 -7.64 13.96
C MET A 1 1.60 -7.96 13.52
N GLN A 2 1.97 -7.55 12.31
CA GLN A 2 3.23 -7.99 11.70
C GLN A 2 4.23 -6.85 11.71
N THR A 3 5.49 -7.18 11.92
CA THR A 3 6.59 -6.23 11.81
C THR A 3 7.37 -6.54 10.54
N ILE A 4 7.45 -5.58 9.63
CA ILE A 4 8.29 -5.66 8.43
C ILE A 4 9.41 -4.63 8.52
N ALA A 5 10.61 -4.98 8.07
CA ALA A 5 11.71 -4.03 8.02
C ALA A 5 11.73 -3.31 6.67
N CYS A 6 11.92 -1.99 6.68
CA CYS A 6 12.13 -1.21 5.48
C CYS A 6 13.53 -1.52 4.90
N PRO A 7 13.66 -2.11 3.70
CA PRO A 7 14.96 -2.42 3.11
C PRO A 7 15.80 -1.18 2.76
N GLN A 8 15.19 0.02 2.68
CA GLN A 8 15.93 1.25 2.37
C GLN A 8 16.59 1.91 3.60
N CYS A 9 16.01 1.75 4.79
CA CYS A 9 16.49 2.45 6.00
C CYS A 9 16.58 1.56 7.25
N GLY A 10 16.21 0.29 7.16
CA GLY A 10 16.20 -0.67 8.25
C GLY A 10 15.12 -0.44 9.31
N GLN A 11 14.20 0.51 9.11
CA GLN A 11 13.16 0.80 10.10
C GLN A 11 12.15 -0.33 10.20
N GLU A 12 11.85 -0.76 11.42
CA GLU A 12 10.73 -1.67 11.71
C GLU A 12 9.39 -0.94 11.55
N ILE A 13 8.52 -1.48 10.70
CA ILE A 13 7.20 -0.97 10.38
C ILE A 13 6.19 -2.01 10.86
N GLN A 14 5.34 -1.61 11.80
CA GLN A 14 4.24 -2.44 12.26
C GLN A 14 3.04 -2.26 11.31
N VAL A 15 2.62 -3.35 10.68
CA VAL A 15 1.48 -3.40 9.78
C VAL A 15 0.35 -4.23 10.39
N PHE A 16 -0.86 -3.67 10.34
CA PHE A 16 -2.10 -4.33 10.74
C PHE A 16 -2.83 -4.78 9.48
N LEU A 17 -2.50 -5.97 9.00
CA LEU A 17 -3.19 -6.58 7.86
C LEU A 17 -4.47 -7.24 8.37
N LEU A 18 -5.60 -6.93 7.73
CA LEU A 18 -6.88 -7.59 7.97
C LEU A 18 -6.92 -8.98 7.31
N GLU A 19 -6.24 -9.12 6.17
CA GLU A 19 -6.13 -10.33 5.37
C GLU A 19 -4.71 -10.91 5.42
N SER A 20 -4.57 -12.20 5.08
CA SER A 20 -3.27 -12.88 5.07
C SER A 20 -2.34 -12.39 3.96
N ASP A 21 -2.92 -11.75 2.94
CA ASP A 21 -2.22 -11.07 1.87
C ASP A 21 -2.59 -9.58 1.83
N TYR A 22 -1.63 -8.77 1.43
CA TYR A 22 -1.81 -7.35 1.23
C TYR A 22 -0.93 -6.89 0.08
N GLN A 23 -1.53 -6.18 -0.87
CA GLN A 23 -0.80 -5.53 -1.95
C GLN A 23 -1.24 -4.07 -2.02
N GLY A 24 -0.29 -3.17 -1.79
CA GLY A 24 -0.62 -1.75 -1.82
C GLY A 24 0.59 -0.85 -1.61
N PRO A 25 0.39 0.46 -1.76
CA PRO A 25 1.39 1.45 -1.40
C PRO A 25 1.59 1.46 0.12
N LEU A 26 2.84 1.56 0.54
CA LEU A 26 3.25 1.67 1.92
C LEU A 26 4.30 2.78 2.04
N LYS A 27 4.05 3.71 2.96
CA LYS A 27 4.92 4.85 3.22
C LYS A 27 5.76 4.57 4.46
N CYS A 28 7.07 4.67 4.33
CA CYS A 28 7.95 4.56 5.48
C CYS A 28 7.96 5.89 6.25
N ALA A 29 7.69 5.85 7.56
CA ALA A 29 7.73 7.06 8.40
C ALA A 29 9.13 7.67 8.53
N LYS A 30 10.20 6.86 8.41
CA LYS A 30 11.59 7.29 8.60
C LYS A 30 12.20 7.89 7.33
N CYS A 31 12.26 7.12 6.24
CA CYS A 31 12.81 7.64 4.98
C CYS A 31 11.81 8.47 4.18
N LYS A 32 10.53 8.52 4.59
CA LYS A 32 9.42 9.16 3.87
C LYS A 32 9.19 8.65 2.45
N GLY A 33 9.94 7.62 2.03
CA GLY A 33 9.81 6.97 0.74
C GLY A 33 8.49 6.22 0.64
N LEU A 34 7.97 6.22 -0.57
CA LEU A 34 6.79 5.47 -0.92
C LEU A 34 7.19 4.22 -1.70
N PHE A 35 6.63 3.09 -1.30
CA PHE A 35 6.96 1.81 -1.89
C PHE A 35 5.70 1.01 -2.12
N LYS A 36 5.65 0.29 -3.23
CA LYS A 36 4.63 -0.72 -3.45
C LYS A 36 5.09 -2.00 -2.77
N VAL A 37 4.33 -2.46 -1.79
CA VAL A 37 4.65 -3.68 -1.04
C VAL A 37 3.63 -4.77 -1.34
N ARG A 38 4.12 -6.01 -1.40
CA ARG A 38 3.29 -7.20 -1.44
C ARG A 38 3.66 -8.06 -0.25
N ILE A 39 2.69 -8.39 0.57
CA ILE A 39 2.82 -9.24 1.75
C ILE A 39 1.93 -10.44 1.50
N GLU A 40 2.46 -11.65 1.63
CA GLU A 40 1.68 -12.88 1.50
C GLU A 40 2.07 -13.82 2.63
N GLY A 41 1.09 -14.28 3.40
CA GLY A 41 1.32 -15.17 4.53
C GLY A 41 2.27 -14.55 5.53
N GLU A 42 2.00 -13.30 5.91
CA GLU A 42 2.77 -12.55 6.92
C GLU A 42 4.24 -12.26 6.55
N LYS A 43 4.66 -12.56 5.32
CA LYS A 43 6.02 -12.30 4.82
C LYS A 43 6.00 -11.26 3.71
N LEU A 44 6.90 -10.30 3.81
CA LEU A 44 7.15 -9.34 2.73
C LEU A 44 7.71 -10.09 1.51
N LYS A 45 6.96 -10.07 0.41
CA LYS A 45 7.30 -10.72 -0.86
C LYS A 45 7.90 -9.75 -1.87
N SER A 46 7.39 -8.53 -1.91
CA SER A 46 7.85 -7.50 -2.84
C SER A 46 7.94 -6.16 -2.13
N TRP A 47 8.98 -5.41 -2.47
CA TRP A 47 9.19 -4.05 -2.00
C TRP A 47 9.84 -3.26 -3.13
N GLU A 48 9.05 -2.47 -3.83
CA GLU A 48 9.51 -1.71 -4.99
C GLU A 48 9.32 -0.21 -4.72
N PRO A 49 10.35 0.63 -4.95
CA PRO A 49 10.19 2.07 -4.88
C PRO A 49 9.15 2.52 -5.88
N MET A 50 8.22 3.32 -5.41
CA MET A 50 7.12 3.83 -6.20
C MET A 50 7.34 5.33 -6.36
N THR A 51 7.37 5.80 -7.60
CA THR A 51 7.61 7.22 -7.87
C THR A 51 6.39 8.07 -7.50
N GLU A 52 6.60 9.38 -7.33
CA GLU A 52 5.52 10.32 -7.03
C GLU A 52 4.42 10.30 -8.10
N GLU A 53 4.79 10.08 -9.36
CA GLU A 53 3.85 9.93 -10.47
C GLU A 53 2.95 8.70 -10.31
N GLU A 54 3.52 7.54 -9.97
CA GLU A 54 2.74 6.33 -9.72
C GLU A 54 1.83 6.46 -8.50
N LEU A 55 2.26 7.20 -7.47
CA LEU A 55 1.43 7.48 -6.30
C LEU A 55 0.22 8.30 -6.66
N LYS A 56 0.45 9.36 -7.44
CA LYS A 56 -0.61 10.26 -7.84
C LYS A 56 -1.63 9.51 -8.68
N ALA A 57 -1.18 8.68 -9.63
CA ALA A 57 -2.06 7.82 -10.42
C ALA A 57 -2.85 6.82 -9.55
N ALA A 58 -2.21 6.18 -8.56
CA ALA A 58 -2.88 5.24 -7.67
C ALA A 58 -3.98 5.91 -6.82
N GLN A 59 -3.68 7.07 -6.22
CA GLN A 59 -4.66 7.85 -5.45
C GLN A 59 -5.83 8.34 -6.31
N GLU A 60 -5.56 8.77 -7.54
CA GLU A 60 -6.59 9.19 -8.48
C GLU A 60 -7.52 8.03 -8.86
N MET A 61 -6.97 6.82 -9.08
CA MET A 61 -7.77 5.62 -9.36
C MET A 61 -8.61 5.19 -8.16
N GLU A 62 -8.08 5.23 -6.94
CA GLU A 62 -8.84 4.91 -5.72
C GLU A 62 -9.97 5.92 -5.48
N ALA A 63 -9.70 7.22 -5.68
CA ALA A 63 -10.70 8.27 -5.58
C ALA A 63 -11.81 8.11 -6.64
N LEU A 64 -11.47 7.69 -7.86
CA LEU A 64 -12.45 7.39 -8.91
C LEU A 64 -13.30 6.15 -8.55
N LYS A 65 -12.69 5.06 -8.08
CA LYS A 65 -13.44 3.87 -7.62
C LYS A 65 -14.37 4.18 -6.44
N ALA A 66 -13.94 5.02 -5.50
CA ALA A 66 -14.78 5.45 -4.38
C ALA A 66 -15.98 6.29 -4.85
N LYS A 67 -15.80 7.14 -5.87
CA LYS A 67 -16.90 7.90 -6.50
C LYS A 67 -17.88 6.98 -7.23
N PHE A 68 -17.39 5.98 -7.96
CA PHE A 68 -18.23 5.00 -8.67
C PHE A 68 -18.92 3.98 -7.74
N ARG A 69 -18.41 3.74 -6.53
CA ARG A 69 -19.10 2.91 -5.51
C ARG A 69 -20.34 3.58 -4.89
N ARG A 70 -20.61 4.85 -5.20
CA ARG A 70 -21.83 5.57 -4.75
C ARG A 70 -23.00 5.54 -5.71
N SER A 71 -23.02 4.63 -6.68
CA SER A 71 -24.22 4.34 -7.46
C SER A 71 -24.61 2.87 -7.32
N PRO A 72 -25.51 2.51 -6.38
CA PRO A 72 -26.51 1.51 -6.67
C PRO A 72 -27.61 2.13 -7.56
N THR A 73 -28.30 1.26 -8.30
CA THR A 73 -29.50 1.48 -9.13
C THR A 73 -29.32 2.30 -10.42
N SER A 74 -29.19 1.55 -11.52
CA SER A 74 -30.11 1.68 -12.65
C SER A 74 -31.55 1.87 -12.15
N ASP A 75 -32.21 2.92 -12.63
CA ASP A 75 -33.62 2.94 -13.05
C ASP A 75 -33.69 3.86 -14.27
#